data_AF-A0A951H3N8-F1
#
_entry.id   AF-A0A951H3N8-F1
#
_cell.length_a   1.000
_cell.length_b   1.000
_cell.length_c   1.000
_cell.angle_alpha   90.00
_cell.angle_beta   90.00
_cell.angle_gamma   90.00
#
_symmetry.space_group_name_H-M   'P 1'
#
loop_
_entity.id
_entity.type
_entity.pdbx_description
1 polymer ?
#
loop_
_entity_poly.entity_id
_entity_poly.type
_entity_poly.pdbx_seq_one_letter_code
_entity_poly.pdbx_strand_id
1 'polypeptide(L)'
;MEHDDLVLEALNYRRHVGADLDSIRAYLTFREPEKRTAKDDKAALERLVAAGQLMPVGQQWFLTPAAHRRARGAAIAPTWQEEDAWILLALWGNRENAQCKLEHIIAVADFINHAIPTLEEMHGALNRLAAPRLITRRRGAFAVTASTRDLFNRLPASCNKQILGQLDCLRRIMDCPCCGVTLKSVRWSISLDTKTYQDAVAAYLKLAAGK
;
A
#
# COMPACT_ATOMS: atom_id res chain seq x y z
N MET A 1 -26.52 -5.20 15.70
CA MET A 1 -25.21 -5.49 15.07
C MET A 1 -24.17 -5.20 16.13
N GLU A 2 -23.30 -6.16 16.41
CA GLU A 2 -22.24 -5.97 17.41
C GLU A 2 -21.31 -4.83 16.99
N HIS A 3 -20.71 -4.13 17.94
CA HIS A 3 -19.81 -3.00 17.64
C HIS A 3 -18.60 -3.45 16.80
N ASP A 4 -18.07 -4.64 17.08
CA ASP A 4 -16.98 -5.23 16.28
C ASP A 4 -17.39 -5.44 14.81
N ASP A 5 -18.65 -5.79 14.53
CA ASP A 5 -19.15 -5.95 13.16
C ASP A 5 -19.25 -4.60 12.41
N LEU A 6 -19.59 -3.53 13.14
CA LEU A 6 -19.60 -2.16 12.62
C LEU A 6 -18.18 -1.68 12.26
N VAL A 7 -17.19 -1.96 13.11
CA VAL A 7 -15.78 -1.66 12.85
C VAL A 7 -15.28 -2.45 11.63
N LEU A 8 -15.64 -3.74 11.52
CA LEU A 8 -15.33 -4.55 10.33
C LEU A 8 -15.98 -4.00 9.06
N GLU A 9 -17.22 -3.50 9.14
CA GLU A 9 -17.89 -2.84 8.01
C GLU A 9 -17.15 -1.56 7.58
N ALA A 10 -16.73 -0.72 8.53
CA ALA A 10 -15.92 0.48 8.25
C ALA A 10 -14.59 0.15 7.56
N LEU A 11 -13.92 -0.90 8.04
CA LEU A 11 -12.68 -1.39 7.43
C LEU A 11 -12.92 -2.01 6.05
N ASN A 12 -14.05 -2.69 5.84
CA ASN A 12 -14.42 -3.20 4.53
C ASN A 12 -14.72 -2.07 3.54
N TYR A 13 -15.34 -0.98 4.02
CA TYR A 13 -15.57 0.21 3.22
C TYR A 13 -14.26 0.77 2.66
N ARG A 14 -13.19 0.83 3.46
CA ARG A 14 -11.85 1.30 3.04
C ARG A 14 -10.85 0.18 2.73
N ARG A 15 -11.31 -1.03 2.41
CA ARG A 15 -10.46 -2.23 2.32
C ARG A 15 -9.30 -2.15 1.33
N HIS A 16 -9.28 -1.18 0.42
CA HIS A 16 -8.23 -1.06 -0.60
C HIS A 16 -7.10 -0.11 -0.21
N VAL A 17 -7.27 0.66 0.86
CA VAL A 17 -6.28 1.63 1.36
C VAL A 17 -5.99 1.49 2.85
N GLY A 18 -6.81 0.73 3.59
CA GLY A 18 -6.75 0.70 5.06
C GLY A 18 -7.56 1.83 5.68
N ALA A 19 -7.71 1.80 7.00
CA ALA A 19 -8.35 2.90 7.73
C ALA A 19 -7.59 3.17 9.02
N ASP A 20 -7.45 4.45 9.37
CA ASP A 20 -7.05 4.91 10.69
C ASP A 20 -8.28 5.04 11.61
N LEU A 21 -8.03 5.35 12.89
CA LEU A 21 -9.07 5.45 13.90
C LEU A 21 -10.08 6.56 13.58
N ASP A 22 -9.60 7.69 13.07
CA ASP A 22 -10.43 8.84 12.72
C ASP A 22 -11.37 8.53 11.54
N SER A 23 -10.86 7.84 10.51
CA SER A 23 -11.66 7.36 9.39
C SER A 23 -12.74 6.36 9.81
N ILE A 24 -12.40 5.46 10.74
CA ILE A 24 -13.36 4.51 11.32
C ILE A 24 -14.43 5.29 12.09
N ARG A 25 -14.05 6.21 12.97
CA ARG A 25 -15.00 7.01 13.75
C ARG A 25 -15.92 7.84 12.86
N ALA A 26 -15.38 8.48 11.82
CA ALA A 26 -16.16 9.26 10.87
C ALA A 26 -17.21 8.38 10.16
N TYR A 27 -16.84 7.15 9.77
CA TYR A 27 -17.77 6.20 9.18
C TYR A 27 -18.87 5.75 10.15
N LEU A 28 -18.50 5.44 11.39
CA LEU A 28 -19.41 4.93 12.42
C LEU A 28 -20.41 5.99 12.92
N THR A 29 -20.01 7.26 12.94
CA THR A 29 -20.82 8.36 13.50
C THR A 29 -22.23 8.47 12.89
N PHE A 30 -22.42 8.03 11.65
CA PHE A 30 -23.73 8.08 10.97
C PHE A 30 -24.49 6.74 10.96
N ARG A 31 -23.89 5.68 11.53
CA ARG A 31 -24.39 4.30 11.46
C ARG A 31 -24.73 3.70 12.81
N GLU A 32 -24.18 4.27 13.88
CA GLU A 32 -24.43 3.81 15.24
C GLU A 32 -25.68 4.49 15.82
N PRO A 33 -26.62 3.72 16.40
CA PRO A 33 -27.76 4.30 17.12
C PRO A 33 -27.33 4.93 18.45
N GLU A 34 -26.26 4.42 19.06
CA GLU A 34 -25.69 4.90 20.31
C GLU A 34 -24.34 5.56 20.03
N LYS A 35 -24.08 6.72 20.66
CA LYS A 35 -22.81 7.41 20.50
C LYS A 35 -21.71 6.70 21.29
N ARG A 36 -20.84 5.99 20.57
CA ARG A 36 -19.58 5.46 21.11
C ARG A 36 -18.43 6.44 20.93
N THR A 37 -17.38 6.24 21.71
CA THR A 37 -16.17 7.07 21.71
C THR A 37 -15.05 6.42 20.91
N ALA A 38 -14.05 7.21 20.50
CA ALA A 38 -12.83 6.69 19.87
C ALA A 38 -12.10 5.65 20.75
N LYS A 39 -12.28 5.69 22.07
CA LYS A 39 -11.74 4.70 23.00
C LYS A 39 -12.41 3.34 22.82
N ASP A 40 -13.72 3.32 22.59
CA ASP A 40 -14.48 2.10 22.34
C ASP A 40 -14.09 1.48 21.00
N ASP A 41 -13.96 2.31 19.96
CA ASP A 41 -13.50 1.89 18.63
C ASP A 41 -12.10 1.28 18.70
N LYS A 42 -11.17 1.93 19.43
CA LYS A 42 -9.82 1.42 19.66
C LYS A 42 -9.83 0.08 20.40
N ALA A 43 -10.64 -0.06 21.45
CA ALA A 43 -10.76 -1.31 22.18
C ALA A 43 -11.32 -2.44 21.28
N ALA A 44 -12.23 -2.13 20.36
CA ALA A 44 -12.70 -3.09 19.35
C ALA A 44 -11.59 -3.50 18.39
N LEU A 45 -10.81 -2.54 17.88
CA LEU A 45 -9.65 -2.82 17.04
C LEU A 45 -8.64 -3.73 17.73
N GLU A 46 -8.32 -3.48 19.00
CA GLU A 46 -7.40 -4.32 19.80
C GLU A 46 -7.91 -5.76 19.94
N ARG A 47 -9.20 -5.94 20.23
CA ARG A 47 -9.83 -7.28 20.26
C ARG A 47 -9.75 -7.98 18.91
N LEU A 48 -10.05 -7.27 17.82
CA LEU A 48 -10.03 -7.83 16.47
C LEU A 48 -8.60 -8.17 16.00
N VAL A 49 -7.59 -7.39 16.42
CA VAL A 49 -6.17 -7.71 16.22
C VAL A 49 -5.79 -8.97 17.01
N ALA A 50 -6.15 -9.05 18.29
CA ALA A 50 -5.88 -10.22 19.12
C ALA A 50 -6.54 -11.50 18.57
N ALA A 51 -7.69 -11.37 17.92
CA ALA A 51 -8.39 -12.45 17.22
C ALA A 51 -7.82 -12.79 15.83
N GLY A 52 -6.73 -12.14 15.39
CA GLY A 52 -6.12 -12.35 14.07
C GLY A 52 -6.99 -11.88 12.90
N GLN A 53 -7.99 -11.04 13.16
CA GLN A 53 -8.90 -10.51 12.14
C GLN A 53 -8.31 -9.27 11.45
N LEU A 54 -7.49 -8.50 12.15
CA LEU A 54 -6.88 -7.28 11.62
C LEU A 54 -5.36 -7.37 11.64
N MET A 55 -4.75 -6.66 10.70
CA MET A 55 -3.31 -6.41 10.65
C MET A 55 -3.06 -4.92 10.88
N PRO A 56 -2.47 -4.51 12.01
CA PRO A 56 -2.06 -3.13 12.21
C PRO A 56 -0.76 -2.87 11.44
N VAL A 57 -0.71 -1.76 10.72
CA VAL A 57 0.48 -1.27 10.01
C VAL A 57 0.55 0.23 10.23
N GLY A 58 1.51 0.65 11.06
CA GLY A 58 1.60 2.03 11.53
C GLY A 58 0.30 2.49 12.20
N GLN A 59 -0.31 3.57 11.73
CA GLN A 59 -1.59 4.10 12.24
C GLN A 59 -2.83 3.50 11.57
N GLN A 60 -2.66 2.56 10.65
CA GLN A 60 -3.75 2.00 9.87
C GLN A 60 -4.01 0.53 10.22
N TRP A 61 -5.27 0.14 10.08
CA TRP A 61 -5.72 -1.25 10.21
C TRP A 61 -6.20 -1.78 8.87
N PHE A 62 -5.82 -3.04 8.60
CA PHE A 62 -6.15 -3.76 7.39
C PHE A 62 -6.89 -5.05 7.71
N LEU A 63 -7.88 -5.40 6.89
CA LEU A 63 -8.56 -6.69 7.01
C LEU A 63 -7.62 -7.83 6.60
N THR A 64 -7.47 -8.84 7.45
CA THR A 64 -6.85 -10.09 7.02
C THR A 64 -7.77 -10.82 6.04
N PRO A 65 -7.25 -11.79 5.24
CA PRO A 65 -8.10 -12.58 4.36
C PRO A 65 -9.25 -13.30 5.07
N ALA A 66 -9.07 -13.65 6.35
CA ALA A 66 -10.12 -14.27 7.16
C ALA A 66 -11.23 -13.28 7.52
N ALA A 67 -10.86 -12.08 7.98
CA ALA A 67 -11.84 -11.04 8.31
C ALA A 67 -12.55 -10.48 7.09
N HIS A 68 -11.87 -10.38 5.94
CA HIS A 68 -12.47 -9.96 4.68
C HIS A 68 -13.66 -10.82 4.27
N ARG A 69 -13.61 -12.13 4.51
CA ARG A 69 -14.74 -13.04 4.23
C ARG A 69 -15.93 -12.84 5.17
N ARG A 70 -15.69 -12.33 6.39
CA ARG A 70 -16.73 -12.07 7.40
C ARG A 70 -17.33 -10.67 7.25
N ALA A 71 -16.52 -9.69 6.86
CA ALA A 71 -16.93 -8.31 6.80
C ALA A 71 -18.04 -8.11 5.74
N ARG A 72 -19.00 -7.25 6.09
CA ARG A 72 -20.17 -6.95 5.25
C ARG A 72 -20.08 -5.51 4.73
N GLY A 73 -21.03 -5.13 3.88
CA GLY A 73 -21.16 -3.77 3.35
C GLY A 73 -20.42 -3.54 2.02
N ALA A 74 -20.64 -2.35 1.46
CA ALA A 74 -20.00 -1.92 0.23
C ALA A 74 -18.54 -1.51 0.49
N ALA A 75 -17.70 -1.65 -0.53
CA ALA A 75 -16.35 -1.11 -0.53
C ALA A 75 -16.26 0.06 -1.50
N ILE A 76 -15.48 1.09 -1.16
CA ILE A 76 -15.11 2.12 -2.14
C ILE A 76 -14.36 1.47 -3.30
N ALA A 77 -14.45 2.06 -4.49
CA ALA A 77 -13.66 1.62 -5.61
C ALA A 77 -12.16 1.74 -5.24
N PRO A 78 -11.33 0.74 -5.56
CA PRO A 78 -9.89 0.86 -5.38
C PRO A 78 -9.35 2.00 -6.27
N THR A 79 -8.47 2.81 -5.71
CA THR A 79 -7.76 3.87 -6.42
C THR A 79 -6.26 3.70 -6.23
N TRP A 80 -5.49 4.09 -7.23
CA TRP A 80 -4.07 4.31 -7.06
C TRP A 80 -3.84 5.49 -6.11
N GLN A 81 -2.74 5.44 -5.37
CA GLN A 81 -2.25 6.51 -4.52
C GLN A 81 -0.96 7.08 -5.12
N GLU A 82 -0.57 8.28 -4.70
CA GLU A 82 0.60 8.96 -5.25
C GLU A 82 1.89 8.14 -5.10
N GLU A 83 2.01 7.39 -4.00
CA GLU A 83 3.14 6.53 -3.67
C GLU A 83 3.31 5.30 -4.55
N ASP A 84 2.24 4.85 -5.19
CA ASP A 84 2.30 3.68 -6.05
C ASP A 84 3.22 3.92 -7.25
N ALA A 85 3.19 5.13 -7.80
CA ALA A 85 3.98 5.48 -8.97
C ALA A 85 5.48 5.60 -8.65
N TRP A 86 5.87 6.32 -7.60
CA TRP A 86 7.30 6.49 -7.31
C TRP A 86 7.93 5.24 -6.69
N ILE A 87 7.17 4.39 -5.99
CA ILE A 87 7.64 3.07 -5.55
C ILE A 87 7.78 2.11 -6.74
N LEU A 88 6.84 2.11 -7.70
CA LEU A 88 6.97 1.31 -8.92
C LEU A 88 8.17 1.77 -9.77
N LEU A 89 8.40 3.09 -9.86
CA LEU A 89 9.55 3.66 -10.54
C LEU A 89 10.87 3.28 -9.84
N ALA A 90 10.90 3.27 -8.50
CA ALA A 90 12.05 2.82 -7.73
C ALA A 90 12.39 1.35 -7.99
N LEU A 91 11.37 0.48 -8.06
CA LEU A 91 11.53 -0.93 -8.45
C LEU A 91 12.01 -1.09 -9.90
N TRP A 92 11.49 -0.27 -10.82
CA TRP A 92 11.91 -0.26 -12.22
C TRP A 92 13.36 0.21 -12.39
N GLY A 93 13.79 1.21 -11.62
CA GLY A 93 15.18 1.67 -11.57
C GLY A 93 16.14 0.56 -11.14
N ASN A 94 15.67 -0.35 -10.28
CA ASN A 94 16.42 -1.51 -9.80
C ASN A 94 16.30 -2.77 -10.67
N ARG A 95 15.67 -2.72 -11.85
CA ARG A 95 15.31 -3.92 -12.64
C ARG A 95 16.47 -4.84 -13.05
N GLU A 96 17.70 -4.31 -13.10
CA GLU A 96 18.90 -5.11 -13.38
C GLU A 96 19.22 -6.07 -12.22
N ASN A 97 18.82 -5.70 -11.00
CA ASN A 97 18.77 -6.60 -9.87
C ASN A 97 17.52 -7.46 -10.01
N ALA A 98 17.68 -8.70 -10.47
CA ALA A 98 16.58 -9.67 -10.62
C ALA A 98 15.73 -9.84 -9.33
N GLN A 99 16.29 -9.45 -8.18
CA GLN A 99 15.63 -9.39 -6.87
C GLN A 99 16.09 -8.14 -6.11
N CYS A 100 15.19 -7.18 -5.93
CA CYS A 100 15.41 -5.92 -5.21
C CYS A 100 14.98 -6.07 -3.74
N LYS A 101 15.90 -5.80 -2.81
CA LYS A 101 15.59 -5.77 -1.38
C LYS A 101 14.96 -4.42 -0.99
N LEU A 102 14.29 -4.39 0.15
CA LEU A 102 13.52 -3.22 0.57
C LEU A 102 14.39 -1.97 0.74
N GLU A 103 15.61 -2.11 1.27
CA GLU A 103 16.57 -1.01 1.43
C GLU A 103 16.98 -0.36 0.10
N HIS A 104 17.02 -1.13 -0.99
CA HIS A 104 17.33 -0.60 -2.33
C HIS A 104 16.14 0.11 -2.95
N ILE A 105 14.91 -0.37 -2.69
CA ILE A 105 13.69 0.32 -3.09
C ILE A 105 13.63 1.67 -2.37
N ILE A 106 13.83 1.68 -1.05
CA ILE A 106 13.86 2.90 -0.23
C ILE A 106 14.90 3.89 -0.77
N ALA A 107 16.12 3.44 -1.06
CA ALA A 107 17.17 4.31 -1.57
C ALA A 107 16.78 5.03 -2.88
N VAL A 108 16.18 4.30 -3.83
CA VAL A 108 15.77 4.92 -5.11
C VAL A 108 14.51 5.75 -4.94
N ALA A 109 13.59 5.36 -4.06
CA ALA A 109 12.38 6.10 -3.75
C ALA A 109 12.73 7.47 -3.11
N ASP A 110 13.67 7.49 -2.17
CA ASP A 110 14.20 8.72 -1.56
C ASP A 110 14.92 9.59 -2.59
N PHE A 111 15.70 9.00 -3.50
CA PHE A 111 16.29 9.76 -4.61
C PHE A 111 15.25 10.41 -5.54
N ILE A 112 14.14 9.73 -5.82
CA ILE A 112 13.09 10.24 -6.72
C ILE A 112 12.27 11.35 -6.05
N ASN A 113 11.85 11.14 -4.80
CA ASN A 113 10.85 11.98 -4.13
C ASN A 113 11.43 12.87 -3.02
N HIS A 114 12.72 12.77 -2.73
CA HIS A 114 13.39 13.43 -1.60
C HIS A 114 12.72 13.14 -0.24
N ALA A 115 12.16 11.95 -0.11
CA ALA A 115 11.50 11.49 1.10
C ALA A 115 11.59 9.96 1.21
N ILE A 116 11.89 9.48 2.41
CA ILE A 116 11.77 8.06 2.76
C ILE A 116 10.28 7.71 2.86
N PRO A 117 9.76 6.76 2.04
CA PRO A 117 8.37 6.34 2.13
C PRO A 117 8.08 5.77 3.50
N THR A 118 7.00 6.22 4.13
CA THR A 118 6.51 5.70 5.41
C THR A 118 6.16 4.21 5.33
N LEU A 119 6.00 3.57 6.50
CA LEU A 119 5.60 2.17 6.58
C LEU A 119 4.25 1.94 5.87
N GLU A 120 3.29 2.84 6.08
CA GLU A 120 1.96 2.80 5.50
C GLU A 120 2.00 2.95 3.97
N GLU A 121 2.74 3.95 3.46
CA GLU A 121 2.92 4.16 2.02
C GLU A 121 3.58 2.93 1.37
N MET A 122 4.65 2.42 1.98
CA MET A 122 5.37 1.25 1.45
C MET A 122 4.48 -0.01 1.47
N HIS A 123 3.82 -0.30 2.59
CA HIS A 123 2.92 -1.45 2.69
C HIS A 123 1.73 -1.35 1.73
N GLY A 124 1.14 -0.16 1.63
CA GLY A 124 0.07 0.20 0.70
C GLY A 124 0.47 -0.07 -0.74
N ALA A 125 1.57 0.54 -1.18
CA ALA A 125 2.04 0.46 -2.55
C ALA A 125 2.43 -0.95 -2.95
N LEU A 126 3.15 -1.69 -2.11
CA LEU A 126 3.54 -3.07 -2.43
C LEU A 126 2.31 -3.95 -2.68
N ASN A 127 1.25 -3.82 -1.88
CA ASN A 127 0.03 -4.60 -2.08
C ASN A 127 -0.80 -4.11 -3.29
N ARG A 128 -0.90 -2.80 -3.52
CA ARG A 128 -1.59 -2.24 -4.70
C ARG A 128 -0.89 -2.58 -6.01
N LEU A 129 0.44 -2.55 -6.05
CA LEU A 129 1.24 -2.95 -7.21
C LEU A 129 1.24 -4.47 -7.44
N ALA A 130 1.19 -5.27 -6.38
CA ALA A 130 1.11 -6.73 -6.50
C ALA A 130 -0.26 -7.19 -7.01
N ALA A 131 -1.34 -6.48 -6.70
CA ALA A 131 -2.70 -6.87 -7.06
C ALA A 131 -2.93 -7.08 -8.57
N PRO A 132 -2.52 -6.16 -9.47
CA PRO A 132 -2.55 -6.38 -10.92
C PRO A 132 -1.26 -7.04 -11.46
N ARG A 133 -0.44 -7.63 -10.58
CA ARG A 133 0.81 -8.32 -10.92
C ARG A 133 1.85 -7.40 -11.60
N LEU A 134 1.96 -6.15 -11.19
CA LEU A 134 3.08 -5.29 -11.63
C LEU A 134 4.38 -5.69 -10.93
N ILE A 135 4.27 -6.20 -9.72
CA ILE A 135 5.42 -6.68 -8.96
C ILE A 135 5.17 -8.11 -8.47
N THR A 136 6.25 -8.80 -8.15
CA THR A 136 6.22 -10.09 -7.44
C THR A 136 7.18 -10.05 -6.26
N ARG A 137 6.90 -10.86 -5.24
CA ARG A 137 7.75 -11.03 -4.05
C ARG A 137 8.21 -12.49 -3.96
N ARG A 138 9.52 -12.72 -3.86
CA ARG A 138 10.12 -14.05 -3.64
C ARG A 138 11.25 -13.95 -2.64
N ARG A 139 11.20 -14.79 -1.59
CA ARG A 139 12.24 -14.87 -0.55
C ARG A 139 12.62 -13.49 0.05
N GLY A 140 11.62 -12.65 0.31
CA GLY A 140 11.83 -11.33 0.90
C GLY A 140 12.27 -10.23 -0.07
N ALA A 141 12.56 -10.55 -1.34
CA ALA A 141 12.90 -9.58 -2.37
C ALA A 141 11.76 -9.37 -3.37
N PHE A 142 11.78 -8.22 -4.03
CA PHE A 142 10.77 -7.78 -4.98
C PHE A 142 11.34 -7.72 -6.39
N ALA A 143 10.51 -7.97 -7.39
CA ALA A 143 10.90 -7.83 -8.79
C ALA A 143 9.73 -7.28 -9.60
N VAL A 144 10.06 -6.49 -10.62
CA VAL A 144 9.10 -6.08 -11.64
C VAL A 144 8.73 -7.25 -12.54
N THR A 145 7.49 -7.31 -12.99
CA THR A 145 7.00 -8.36 -13.90
C THR A 145 7.04 -7.92 -15.37
N ALA A 146 6.65 -8.82 -16.28
CA ALA A 146 6.39 -8.48 -17.68
C ALA A 146 5.31 -7.38 -17.81
N SER A 147 4.25 -7.41 -16.97
CA SER A 147 3.20 -6.38 -16.98
C SER A 147 3.75 -4.98 -16.68
N THR A 148 4.72 -4.87 -15.79
CA THR A 148 5.40 -3.58 -15.55
C THR A 148 6.22 -3.16 -16.75
N ARG A 149 6.96 -4.07 -17.36
CA ARG A 149 7.71 -3.76 -18.60
C ARG A 149 6.78 -3.25 -19.70
N ASP A 150 5.63 -3.89 -19.88
CA ASP A 150 4.62 -3.48 -20.86
C ASP A 150 4.05 -2.10 -20.53
N LEU A 151 3.82 -1.80 -19.25
CA LEU A 151 3.39 -0.46 -18.81
C LEU A 151 4.44 0.60 -19.16
N PHE A 152 5.72 0.35 -18.85
CA PHE A 152 6.81 1.28 -19.15
C PHE A 152 7.04 1.45 -20.66
N ASN A 153 6.83 0.40 -21.46
CA ASN A 153 6.93 0.47 -22.92
C ASN A 153 5.83 1.35 -23.56
N ARG A 154 4.72 1.60 -22.86
CA ARG A 154 3.65 2.50 -23.30
C ARG A 154 3.92 3.97 -22.95
N LEU A 155 4.94 4.25 -22.13
CA LEU A 155 5.26 5.63 -21.80
C LEU A 155 5.82 6.36 -23.03
N PRO A 156 5.39 7.60 -23.29
CA PRO A 156 5.94 8.40 -24.38
C PRO A 156 7.46 8.54 -24.25
N ALA A 157 8.18 8.50 -25.39
CA ALA A 157 9.64 8.65 -25.41
C ALA A 157 10.12 9.98 -24.79
N SER A 158 9.27 11.02 -24.82
CA SER A 158 9.54 12.30 -24.16
C SER A 158 9.66 12.18 -22.64
N CYS A 159 8.95 11.23 -22.02
CA CYS A 159 8.98 11.00 -20.57
C CYS A 159 10.28 10.32 -20.13
N ASN A 160 10.95 9.57 -21.02
CA ASN A 160 12.09 8.73 -20.64
C ASN A 160 13.38 9.52 -20.34
N LYS A 161 13.44 10.81 -20.68
CA LYS A 161 14.67 11.62 -20.54
C LYS A 161 14.96 12.07 -19.10
N GLN A 162 13.94 12.21 -18.26
CA GLN A 162 14.07 12.77 -16.91
C GLN A 162 13.23 11.96 -15.94
N ILE A 163 13.75 11.74 -14.73
CA ILE A 163 13.07 10.92 -13.71
C ILE A 163 11.70 11.46 -13.32
N LEU A 164 11.57 12.79 -13.19
CA LEU A 164 10.30 13.44 -12.90
C LEU A 164 9.31 13.30 -14.07
N GLY A 165 9.79 13.41 -15.31
CA GLY A 165 8.99 13.14 -16.50
C GLY A 165 8.48 11.70 -16.55
N GLN A 166 9.32 10.73 -16.15
CA GLN A 166 8.89 9.33 -16.03
C GLN A 166 7.82 9.17 -14.95
N LEU A 167 8.01 9.80 -13.78
CA LEU A 167 7.05 9.76 -12.67
C LEU A 167 5.69 10.34 -13.07
N ASP A 168 5.67 11.53 -13.69
CA ASP A 168 4.44 12.19 -14.12
C ASP A 168 3.68 11.37 -15.16
N CYS A 169 4.40 10.81 -16.14
CA CYS A 169 3.78 9.96 -17.15
C CYS A 169 3.30 8.63 -16.55
N LEU A 170 4.03 8.08 -15.58
CA LEU A 170 3.64 6.87 -14.88
C LEU A 170 2.35 7.07 -14.07
N ARG A 171 2.24 8.18 -13.33
CA ARG A 171 1.01 8.56 -12.62
C ARG A 171 -0.18 8.65 -13.59
N ARG A 172 -0.01 9.41 -14.67
CA ARG A 172 -1.06 9.59 -15.70
C ARG A 172 -1.50 8.27 -16.34
N ILE A 173 -0.56 7.39 -16.68
CA ILE A 173 -0.93 6.11 -17.30
C ILE A 173 -1.57 5.17 -16.29
N MET A 174 -1.11 5.13 -15.03
CA MET A 174 -1.74 4.30 -13.99
C MET A 174 -3.20 4.69 -13.77
N ASP A 175 -3.49 5.99 -13.82
CA ASP A 175 -4.85 6.52 -13.69
C ASP A 175 -5.66 6.54 -14.99
N CYS A 176 -5.08 6.25 -16.18
CA CYS A 176 -5.90 6.26 -17.40
C CYS A 176 -6.90 5.10 -17.39
N PRO A 177 -8.21 5.36 -17.52
CA PRO A 177 -9.20 4.30 -17.69
C PRO A 177 -9.02 3.52 -19.01
N CYS A 178 -8.29 4.11 -19.97
CA CYS A 178 -8.15 3.64 -21.34
C CYS A 178 -6.98 2.67 -21.56
N CYS A 179 -5.79 3.05 -21.07
CA CYS A 179 -4.51 2.40 -21.39
C CYS A 179 -3.75 1.99 -20.13
N GLY A 180 -4.28 2.38 -18.96
CA GLY A 180 -3.72 2.12 -17.66
C GLY A 180 -3.95 0.71 -17.16
N VAL A 181 -3.47 0.48 -15.94
CA VAL A 181 -3.61 -0.80 -15.26
C VAL A 181 -4.82 -0.73 -14.35
N THR A 182 -5.86 -1.50 -14.66
CA THR A 182 -7.07 -1.53 -13.84
C THR A 182 -6.79 -2.19 -12.49
N LEU A 183 -6.83 -1.40 -11.41
CA LEU A 183 -6.84 -1.92 -10.06
C LEU A 183 -8.25 -2.42 -9.74
N LYS A 184 -8.51 -3.73 -9.80
CA LYS A 184 -9.87 -4.28 -9.55
C LYS A 184 -10.16 -4.49 -8.07
N SER A 185 -9.14 -4.91 -7.32
CA SER A 185 -9.23 -5.17 -5.89
C SER A 185 -7.83 -5.31 -5.32
N VAL A 186 -7.59 -4.79 -4.13
CA VAL A 186 -6.35 -4.99 -3.38
C VAL A 186 -6.52 -6.13 -2.38
N ARG A 187 -5.55 -7.05 -2.34
CA ARG A 187 -5.46 -8.10 -1.32
C ARG A 187 -4.17 -7.89 -0.51
N TRP A 188 -4.32 -7.73 0.81
CA TRP A 188 -3.22 -7.51 1.75
C TRP A 188 -2.47 -8.80 2.05
N SER A 189 -1.75 -9.29 1.02
CA SER A 189 -0.99 -10.55 1.07
C SER A 189 0.50 -10.35 1.35
N ILE A 190 1.02 -9.16 1.07
CA ILE A 190 2.39 -8.78 1.40
C ILE A 190 2.34 -8.15 2.78
N SER A 191 2.71 -8.92 3.80
CA SER A 191 2.96 -8.38 5.13
C SER A 191 4.30 -7.63 5.14
N LEU A 192 4.26 -6.41 5.66
CA LEU A 192 5.42 -5.58 6.00
C LEU A 192 5.21 -5.06 7.42
N ASP A 193 5.85 -5.71 8.39
CA ASP A 193 5.80 -5.28 9.78
C ASP A 193 6.78 -4.13 10.05
N THR A 194 6.55 -3.43 11.17
CA THR A 194 7.35 -2.29 11.61
C THR A 194 8.84 -2.62 11.73
N LYS A 195 9.19 -3.80 12.25
CA LYS A 195 10.58 -4.19 12.46
C LYS A 195 11.30 -4.39 11.13
N THR A 196 10.70 -5.14 10.20
CA THR A 196 11.23 -5.38 8.86
C THR A 196 11.47 -4.06 8.11
N TYR A 197 10.53 -3.12 8.21
CA TYR A 197 10.68 -1.80 7.61
C TYR A 197 11.80 -0.97 8.28
N GLN A 198 11.83 -0.91 9.61
CA GLN A 198 12.87 -0.19 10.36
C GLN A 198 14.27 -0.76 10.08
N ASP A 199 14.42 -2.08 10.00
CA ASP A 199 15.68 -2.75 9.66
C ASP A 199 16.13 -2.36 8.24
N ALA A 200 15.20 -2.27 7.28
CA ALA A 200 15.50 -1.83 5.91
C ALA A 200 15.89 -0.35 5.84
N VAL A 201 15.21 0.54 6.57
CA VAL A 201 15.58 1.96 6.68
C VAL A 201 16.97 2.09 7.31
N ALA A 202 17.25 1.37 8.38
CA ALA A 202 18.57 1.39 9.03
C ALA A 202 19.67 0.88 8.09
N ALA A 203 19.40 -0.17 7.30
CA ALA A 203 20.33 -0.66 6.28
C ALA A 203 20.59 0.39 5.19
N TYR A 204 19.53 1.05 4.70
CA TYR A 204 19.65 2.16 3.76
C TYR A 204 20.53 3.30 4.31
N LEU A 205 20.25 3.79 5.52
CA LEU A 205 21.00 4.90 6.12
C LEU A 205 22.48 4.58 6.30
N LYS A 206 22.83 3.32 6.62
CA LYS A 206 24.22 2.86 6.65
C LYS A 206 24.89 2.92 5.27
N LEU A 207 24.17 2.52 4.21
CA LEU A 207 24.68 2.61 2.83
C LEU A 207 24.88 4.07 2.39
N ALA A 208 24.01 4.98 2.84
CA ALA A 208 24.12 6.40 2.54
C ALA A 208 25.29 7.07 3.26
N ALA A 209 25.57 6.68 4.51
CA ALA A 209 26.66 7.24 5.32
C ALA A 209 28.07 6.77 4.90
N GLY A 210 28.16 5.64 4.18
CA GLY A 210 29.43 5.08 3.69
C GLY A 210 29.89 5.59 2.32
N LYS A 211 29.17 6.54 1.73
CA LYS A 211 29.50 7.20 0.47
C LYS A 211 30.00 8.62 0.73
#